data_AF-A0A534T661-F1
#
_entry.id   AF-A0A534T661-F1
#
_cell.length_a   1.000
_cell.length_b   1.000
_cell.length_c   1.000
_cell.angle_alpha   90.00
_cell.angle_beta   90.00
_cell.angle_gamma   90.00
#
_symmetry.space_group_name_H-M   'P 1'
#
loop_
_entity.id
_entity.type
_entity.pdbx_description
1 polymer ?
#
loop_
_entity_poly.entity_id
_entity_poly.type
_entity_poly.pdbx_seq_one_letter_code
_entity_poly.pdbx_strand_id
1 'polypeptide(L)' 'MATLNVKNVPARLYKRLQARARRRRRSVAQEVIQILSEAVDEVEPHSILELRGLGKEVWRGVDPDRHVARERRSWT' A
#
# COMPACT_ATOMS: atom_id res chain seq x y z
N MET A 1 12.61 19.88 -12.85
CA MET A 1 11.24 19.36 -12.65
C MET A 1 10.51 19.36 -13.98
N ALA A 2 9.77 18.30 -14.30
CA ALA A 2 8.88 18.28 -15.44
C ALA A 2 7.54 18.97 -15.10
N THR A 3 6.87 19.54 -16.09
CA THR A 3 5.53 20.13 -15.95
C THR A 3 4.51 19.26 -16.68
N LEU A 4 3.46 18.85 -15.97
CA LEU A 4 2.33 18.12 -16.55
C LEU A 4 1.16 19.11 -16.77
N ASN A 5 0.69 19.22 -18.00
CA ASN A 5 -0.49 20.01 -18.34
C ASN A 5 -1.66 19.09 -18.70
N VAL A 6 -2.76 19.19 -17.95
CA VAL A 6 -3.98 18.40 -18.18
C VAL A 6 -5.07 19.35 -18.69
N LYS A 7 -5.47 19.16 -19.95
CA LYS A 7 -6.52 19.96 -20.60
C LYS A 7 -7.89 19.29 -20.45
N ASN A 8 -8.96 20.08 -20.58
CA ASN A 8 -10.35 19.61 -20.61
C ASN A 8 -10.77 18.82 -19.35
N VAL A 9 -10.25 19.19 -18.17
CA VAL A 9 -10.66 18.58 -16.91
C VAL A 9 -12.14 18.90 -16.65
N PRO A 10 -13.03 17.89 -16.46
CA PRO A 10 -14.43 18.15 -16.17
C PRO A 10 -14.59 19.02 -14.92
N ALA A 11 -15.46 20.03 -14.98
CA ALA A 11 -15.63 20.99 -13.88
C ALA A 11 -15.98 20.30 -12.54
N ARG A 12 -16.78 19.22 -12.60
CA ARG A 12 -17.10 18.39 -11.43
C ARG A 12 -15.86 17.72 -10.82
N LEU A 13 -14.95 17.21 -11.66
CA LEU A 13 -13.70 16.60 -11.21
C LEU A 13 -12.79 17.64 -10.56
N TYR A 14 -12.64 18.80 -11.20
CA TYR A 14 -11.82 19.88 -10.64
C TYR A 14 -12.33 20.35 -9.26
N LYS A 15 -13.65 20.51 -9.10
CA LYS A 15 -14.26 20.84 -7.80
C LYS A 15 -13.99 19.76 -6.73
N ARG A 16 -14.05 18.48 -7.09
CA ARG A 16 -13.73 17.38 -6.16
C ARG A 16 -12.26 17.42 -5.73
N LEU A 17 -11.34 17.69 -6.65
CA LEU A 17 -9.91 17.85 -6.35
C LEU A 17 -9.67 19.02 -5.40
N GLN A 18 -10.27 20.19 -5.64
CA GLN A 18 -10.21 21.34 -4.74
C GLN A 18 -10.72 21.01 -3.33
N ALA A 19 -11.88 20.35 -3.24
CA ALA A 19 -12.47 19.98 -1.95
C ALA A 19 -11.60 18.97 -1.18
N ARG A 20 -10.96 18.00 -1.88
CA ARG A 20 -10.03 17.03 -1.28
C ARG A 20 -8.74 17.73 -0.81
N ALA A 21 -8.16 18.60 -1.64
CA ALA A 21 -6.97 19.38 -1.29
C ALA A 21 -7.19 20.27 -0.06
N ARG A 22 -8.34 20.98 0.01
CA ARG A 22 -8.70 21.79 1.18
C ARG A 22 -8.82 20.96 2.46
N ARG A 23 -9.49 19.81 2.39
CA ARG A 23 -9.62 18.87 3.53
C ARG A 23 -8.27 18.39 4.03
N ARG A 24 -7.31 18.16 3.13
CA ARG A 24 -5.95 17.72 3.45
C ARG A 24 -4.95 18.86 3.70
N ARG A 25 -5.42 20.12 3.72
CA ARG A 25 -4.60 21.35 3.89
C ARG A 25 -3.43 21.44 2.89
N ARG A 26 -3.66 21.09 1.63
CA ARG A 26 -2.68 21.14 0.53
C ARG A 26 -3.17 22.02 -0.62
N SER A 27 -2.24 22.42 -1.49
CA SER A 27 -2.62 22.99 -2.79
C SER A 27 -3.21 21.92 -3.71
N VAL A 28 -3.96 22.33 -4.74
CA VAL A 28 -4.51 21.40 -5.74
C VAL A 28 -3.39 20.68 -6.48
N ALA A 29 -2.30 21.38 -6.81
CA ALA A 29 -1.15 20.80 -7.49
C ALA A 29 -0.50 19.69 -6.64
N GLN A 30 -0.29 19.93 -5.34
CA GLN A 30 0.26 18.93 -4.43
C GLN A 30 -0.67 17.73 -4.27
N GLU A 31 -1.98 17.94 -4.17
CA GLU A 31 -2.92 16.82 -4.07
C GLU A 31 -2.98 16.00 -5.36
N VAL A 32 -2.87 16.64 -6.53
CA VAL A 32 -2.79 15.93 -7.82
C VAL A 32 -1.49 15.12 -7.92
N ILE A 33 -0.35 15.70 -7.51
CA ILE A 33 0.93 14.96 -7.46
C ILE A 33 0.79 13.75 -6.53
N GLN A 34 0.24 13.91 -5.33
CA GLN A 34 0.03 12.80 -4.38
C GLN A 34 -0.84 11.69 -4.97
N ILE A 35 -1.96 12.04 -5.63
CA ILE A 35 -2.85 11.07 -6.26
C ILE A 35 -2.13 10.34 -7.40
N LEU A 36 -1.36 11.06 -8.22
CA LEU A 36 -0.61 10.45 -9.32
C LEU A 36 0.52 9.56 -8.80
N SER A 37 1.23 9.95 -7.74
CA SER A 37 2.22 9.10 -7.07
C SER A 37 1.54 7.83 -6.54
N GLU A 38 0.45 7.95 -5.77
CA GLU A 38 -0.29 6.79 -5.26
C GLU A 38 -0.81 5.86 -6.38
N ALA A 39 -1.16 6.40 -7.55
CA ALA A 39 -1.68 5.63 -8.68
C ALA A 39 -0.58 5.00 -9.56
N VAL A 40 0.59 5.61 -9.64
CA VAL A 40 1.74 5.08 -10.39
C VAL A 40 2.55 4.11 -9.51
N ASP A 41 2.62 4.40 -8.22
CA ASP A 41 3.15 3.49 -7.19
C ASP A 41 2.13 2.39 -6.83
N GLU A 42 1.25 1.99 -7.78
CA GLU A 42 0.40 0.81 -7.63
C GLU A 42 1.31 -0.35 -7.22
N VAL A 43 1.22 -0.64 -5.91
CA VAL A 43 2.05 -1.59 -5.19
C VAL A 43 2.09 -2.87 -6.01
N GLU A 44 3.28 -3.22 -6.51
CA GLU A 44 3.52 -4.54 -7.07
C GLU A 44 2.91 -5.53 -6.08
N PRO A 45 1.83 -6.26 -6.43
CA PRO A 45 1.12 -7.04 -5.44
C PRO A 45 2.10 -8.06 -4.87
N HIS A 46 2.49 -7.84 -3.61
CA HIS A 46 3.47 -8.68 -2.95
C HIS A 46 3.01 -10.11 -3.00
N SER A 47 3.81 -10.96 -3.64
CA SER A 47 3.52 -12.38 -3.67
C SER A 47 3.83 -12.95 -2.30
N ILE A 48 2.94 -13.78 -1.74
CA ILE A 48 3.27 -14.58 -0.55
C ILE A 48 4.53 -15.44 -0.76
N LEU A 49 4.90 -15.70 -2.01
CA LEU A 49 6.14 -16.39 -2.37
C LEU A 49 7.40 -15.58 -2.07
N GLU A 50 7.31 -14.26 -1.92
CA GLU A 50 8.42 -13.40 -1.47
C GLU A 50 8.87 -13.74 -0.04
N LEU A 51 7.97 -14.32 0.77
CA LEU A 51 8.28 -14.78 2.12
C LEU A 51 8.83 -16.22 2.13
N ARG A 52 8.93 -16.89 0.98
CA ARG A 52 9.38 -18.29 0.90
C ARG A 52 10.80 -18.42 1.43
N GLY A 53 10.95 -19.19 2.50
CA GLY A 53 12.25 -19.44 3.14
C GLY A 53 12.64 -18.40 4.18
N LEU A 54 11.86 -17.33 4.36
CA LEU A 54 12.05 -16.41 5.47
C LEU A 54 11.83 -17.15 6.79
N GLY A 55 12.78 -17.04 7.72
CA GLY A 55 12.71 -17.71 9.01
C GLY A 55 13.14 -19.19 9.03
N LYS A 56 13.53 -19.79 7.89
CA LYS A 56 14.07 -21.16 7.80
C LYS A 56 15.08 -21.48 8.91
N GLU A 57 15.98 -20.54 9.19
CA GLU A 57 17.04 -20.73 10.17
C GLU A 57 16.55 -20.75 11.62
N VAL A 58 15.46 -20.02 11.90
CA VAL A 58 14.78 -20.02 13.20
C VAL A 58 14.04 -21.35 13.42
N TRP A 59 13.51 -21.95 12.35
CA TRP A 59 12.80 -23.23 12.38
C TRP A 59 13.73 -24.44 12.24
N ARG A 60 15.05 -24.23 12.19
CA ARG A 60 16.02 -25.32 12.04
C ARG A 60 15.96 -26.24 13.28
N GLY A 61 15.64 -27.51 13.07
CA GLY A 61 15.51 -28.51 14.14
C GLY A 61 14.21 -28.41 14.95
N VAL A 62 13.29 -27.51 14.57
CA VAL A 62 11.94 -27.42 15.14
C VAL A 62 10.98 -28.15 14.22
N ASP A 63 10.23 -29.10 14.77
CA ASP A 63 9.09 -29.72 14.09
C ASP A 63 7.92 -28.70 14.04
N PRO A 64 7.56 -28.18 12.85
CA PRO A 64 6.55 -27.14 12.73
C PRO A 64 5.16 -27.64 13.16
N ASP A 65 4.81 -28.87 12.81
CA ASP A 65 3.49 -29.44 13.10
C ASP A 65 3.31 -29.64 14.60
N ARG A 66 4.34 -30.17 15.26
CA ARG A 66 4.34 -30.34 16.72
C ARG A 66 4.27 -28.99 17.43
N HIS A 67 5.00 -27.99 16.96
CA HIS A 67 4.99 -26.65 17.52
C HIS A 67 3.59 -26.01 17.44
N VAL A 68 3.00 -25.99 16.24
CA VAL A 68 1.66 -25.42 16.01
C VAL A 68 0.58 -26.15 16.81
N ALA A 69 0.64 -27.48 16.90
CA ALA A 69 -0.32 -28.25 17.68
C ALA A 69 -0.25 -27.91 19.19
N ARG A 70 0.95 -27.62 19.72
CA ARG A 70 1.12 -27.17 21.11
C ARG A 70 0.52 -25.79 21.33
N GLU A 71 0.81 -24.83 20.45
CA GLU A 71 0.26 -23.47 20.56
C GLU A 71 -1.27 -23.45 20.43
N ARG A 72 -1.86 -24.29 19.56
CA ARG A 72 -3.32 -24.42 19.48
C ARG A 72 -3.96 -24.91 20.77
N ARG A 73 -3.30 -25.87 21.44
CA ARG A 73 -3.77 -26.41 22.73
C ARG A 73 -3.60 -25.42 23.89
N SER A 74 -2.69 -24.44 23.81
CA SER A 74 -2.50 -23.47 24.89
C SER A 74 -3.49 -22.31 24.84
N TRP A 75 -4.24 -22.16 23.74
CA TRP A 75 -5.26 -21.12 23.56
C TRP A 75 -6.70 -21.62 23.80
N THR A 76 -6.84 -22.90 24.15
CA THR A 76 -8.12 -23.53 24.56
C THR A 76 -8.06 -23.84 26.04
#